data_AF-S8D899-F1
#
_entry.id   AF-S8D899-F1
#
_cell.length_a   1.000
_cell.length_b   1.000
_cell.length_c   1.000
_cell.angle_alpha   90.00
_cell.angle_beta   90.00
_cell.angle_gamma   90.00
#
_symmetry.space_group_name_H-M   'P 1'
#
loop_
_entity.id
_entity.type
_entity.pdbx_description
1 polymer ?
#
loop_
_entity_poly.entity_id
_entity_poly.type
_entity_poly.pdbx_seq_one_letter_code
_entity_poly.pdbx_strand_id
1 'polypeptide(L)'
;RHLSSEWEATRIEALHWISTLLIRYRVEVLSFLSDIFETLLKALSDTSEEVVLLVLEVHACIAQDAGNFHKLVLYLIQYFRADNSLLEKRCALIIRRLCVLLDAETVYRKLSSILVEESDLDFASIMVQALNLILLTSSELGNLRDRLKKSHFNDSGKDLFTSLHAAWCHSPMAIISLCLLSQNYEHASSVIQSLGEEDINVLFLVQLDKLVHLLESPTFAYLRLQLLEPAKFPWLLKALYGLLMLFPQQSMAFKILRTRLKTVPPSSSFSSSGKRSSPLPGNEDGVVAVLGSENSRSNGQQHGGEAMYFASRLQQFEKVQEQHRA
;
A
#
# COMPACT_ATOMS: atom_id res chain seq x y z
N ARG A 1 12.77 14.25 -33.35
CA ARG A 1 12.15 14.20 -34.70
C ARG A 1 11.59 12.81 -35.02
N HIS A 2 12.38 11.72 -34.99
CA HIS A 2 11.86 10.38 -35.31
C HIS A 2 10.86 9.80 -34.28
N LEU A 3 10.94 10.21 -33.02
CA LEU A 3 9.94 9.85 -31.98
C LEU A 3 8.54 10.41 -32.23
N SER A 4 8.39 11.36 -33.17
CA SER A 4 7.10 11.93 -33.57
C SER A 4 6.68 11.45 -34.96
N SER A 5 7.32 10.40 -35.49
CA SER A 5 6.95 9.80 -36.78
C SER A 5 5.56 9.17 -36.72
N GLU A 6 4.78 9.31 -37.79
CA GLU A 6 3.48 8.63 -37.95
C GLU A 6 3.65 7.10 -37.93
N TRP A 7 4.79 6.61 -38.44
CA TRP A 7 5.12 5.19 -38.53
C TRP A 7 5.64 4.65 -37.20
N GLU A 8 4.90 3.71 -36.61
CA GLU A 8 5.25 3.03 -35.36
C GLU A 8 6.64 2.37 -35.43
N ALA A 9 6.94 1.63 -36.50
CA ALA A 9 8.25 0.99 -36.68
C ALA A 9 9.42 1.98 -36.61
N THR A 10 9.23 3.20 -37.13
CA THR A 10 10.28 4.25 -37.04
C THR A 10 10.46 4.75 -35.61
N ARG A 11 9.39 4.84 -34.81
CA ARG A 11 9.48 5.23 -33.40
C ARG A 11 10.17 4.14 -32.58
N ILE A 12 9.82 2.88 -32.80
CA ILE A 12 10.45 1.71 -32.18
C ILE A 12 11.95 1.67 -32.48
N GLU A 13 12.34 1.74 -33.75
CA GLU A 13 13.76 1.72 -34.13
C GLU A 13 14.51 2.92 -33.54
N ALA A 14 13.92 4.11 -33.54
CA ALA A 14 14.55 5.27 -32.90
C ALA A 14 14.83 5.03 -31.40
N LEU A 15 13.93 4.37 -30.67
CA LEU A 15 14.13 4.03 -29.27
C LEU A 15 15.20 2.95 -29.07
N HIS A 16 15.25 1.93 -29.92
CA HIS A 16 16.34 0.94 -29.93
C HIS A 16 17.70 1.60 -30.17
N TRP A 17 17.77 2.56 -31.08
CA TRP A 17 18.97 3.35 -31.32
C TRP A 17 19.38 4.17 -30.09
N ILE A 18 18.44 4.88 -29.46
CA ILE A 18 18.72 5.64 -28.23
C ILE A 18 19.21 4.71 -27.11
N SER A 19 18.56 3.56 -26.91
CA SER A 19 18.98 2.56 -25.92
C SER A 19 20.41 2.06 -26.19
N THR A 20 20.71 1.71 -27.45
CA THR A 20 22.05 1.27 -27.86
C THR A 20 23.12 2.34 -27.62
N LEU A 21 22.80 3.60 -27.90
CA LEU A 21 23.69 4.74 -27.66
C LEU A 21 23.90 4.97 -26.16
N LEU A 22 22.87 4.87 -25.33
CA LEU A 22 22.99 5.00 -23.88
C LEU A 22 23.88 3.92 -23.27
N ILE A 23 23.84 2.70 -23.80
CA ILE A 23 24.69 1.58 -23.33
C ILE A 23 26.15 1.80 -23.74
N ARG A 24 26.42 2.33 -24.94
CA ARG A 24 27.78 2.43 -25.50
C ARG A 24 28.48 3.77 -25.24
N TYR A 25 27.73 4.87 -25.20
CA TYR A 25 28.21 6.26 -25.13
C TYR A 25 27.41 7.07 -24.10
N ARG A 26 27.28 6.52 -22.88
CA ARG A 26 26.40 7.05 -21.84
C ARG A 26 26.65 8.52 -21.53
N VAL A 27 27.91 8.91 -21.35
CA VAL A 27 28.27 10.26 -20.89
C VAL A 27 27.91 11.31 -21.95
N GLU A 28 28.20 11.00 -23.21
CA GLU A 28 27.89 11.85 -24.35
C GLU A 28 26.38 11.99 -24.52
N VAL A 29 25.62 10.90 -24.45
CA VAL A 29 24.15 10.96 -24.58
C VAL A 29 23.53 11.74 -23.42
N LEU A 30 24.01 11.54 -22.19
CA LEU A 30 23.52 12.28 -21.03
C LEU A 30 23.81 13.79 -21.11
N SER A 31 24.85 14.21 -21.84
CA SER A 31 25.12 15.63 -22.08
C SER A 31 24.04 16.32 -22.92
N PHE A 32 23.31 15.56 -23.74
CA PHE A 32 22.16 16.03 -24.54
C PHE A 32 20.80 15.70 -23.88
N LEU A 33 20.80 15.21 -22.63
CA LEU A 33 19.57 14.74 -21.98
C LEU A 33 18.51 15.83 -21.91
N SER A 34 18.89 17.08 -21.60
CA SER A 34 17.97 18.23 -21.52
C SER A 34 17.13 18.39 -22.79
N ASP A 35 17.71 18.09 -23.96
CA ASP A 35 17.10 18.35 -25.26
C ASP A 35 16.15 17.22 -25.66
N ILE A 36 16.40 16.00 -25.19
CA ILE A 36 15.60 14.80 -25.52
C ILE A 36 14.60 14.41 -24.44
N PHE A 37 14.80 14.85 -23.19
CA PHE A 37 14.05 14.36 -22.04
C PHE A 37 12.54 14.64 -22.15
N GLU A 38 12.15 15.88 -22.49
CA GLU A 38 10.74 16.20 -22.71
C GLU A 38 10.12 15.43 -23.87
N THR A 39 10.91 15.16 -24.91
CA THR A 39 10.43 14.39 -26.08
C THR A 39 10.17 12.94 -25.70
N LEU A 40 11.06 12.34 -24.89
CA LEU A 40 10.87 11.00 -24.35
C LEU A 40 9.68 10.97 -23.38
N LEU A 41 9.52 11.97 -22.52
CA LEU A 41 8.40 12.05 -21.58
C LEU A 41 7.05 12.12 -22.33
N LYS A 42 6.96 12.95 -23.39
CA LYS A 42 5.77 13.03 -24.25
C LYS A 42 5.46 11.70 -24.95
N ALA A 43 6.49 10.92 -25.28
CA ALA A 43 6.31 9.60 -25.89
C ALA A 43 5.70 8.56 -24.92
N LEU A 44 5.58 8.85 -23.61
CA LEU A 44 4.79 8.01 -22.69
C LEU A 44 3.27 8.08 -22.97
N SER A 45 2.82 9.08 -23.73
CA SER A 45 1.44 9.21 -24.22
C SER A 45 1.22 8.54 -25.57
N ASP A 46 2.20 7.82 -26.13
CA ASP A 46 2.07 7.18 -27.43
C ASP A 46 0.86 6.24 -27.47
N THR A 47 0.26 6.07 -28.65
CA THR A 47 -0.86 5.16 -28.84
C THR A 47 -0.41 3.70 -28.74
N SER A 48 0.79 3.37 -29.19
CA SER A 48 1.38 2.03 -29.11
C SER A 48 1.93 1.75 -27.72
N GLU A 49 1.47 0.66 -27.11
CA GLU A 49 2.01 0.19 -25.83
C GLU A 49 3.48 -0.24 -25.94
N GLU A 50 3.89 -0.82 -27.07
CA GLU A 50 5.28 -1.22 -27.30
C GLU A 50 6.23 -0.02 -27.28
N VAL A 51 5.82 1.08 -27.93
CA VAL A 51 6.57 2.34 -27.88
C VAL A 51 6.69 2.85 -26.45
N VAL A 52 5.60 2.86 -25.67
CA VAL A 52 5.63 3.29 -24.25
C VAL A 52 6.57 2.43 -23.42
N LEU A 53 6.55 1.10 -23.61
CA LEU A 53 7.44 0.19 -22.89
C LEU A 53 8.92 0.45 -23.21
N LEU A 54 9.27 0.68 -24.47
CA LEU A 54 10.63 1.02 -24.90
C LEU A 54 11.07 2.40 -24.39
N VAL A 55 10.18 3.39 -24.37
CA VAL A 55 10.43 4.71 -23.75
C VAL A 55 10.78 4.55 -22.27
N LEU A 56 10.04 3.69 -21.54
CA LEU A 56 10.30 3.42 -20.13
C LEU A 56 11.64 2.69 -19.91
N GLU A 57 12.05 1.81 -20.83
CA GLU A 57 13.39 1.20 -20.79
C GLU A 57 14.50 2.23 -20.97
N VAL A 58 14.34 3.15 -21.92
CA VAL A 58 15.27 4.28 -22.12
C VAL A 58 15.33 5.14 -20.86
N HIS A 59 14.18 5.52 -20.29
CA HIS A 59 14.13 6.29 -19.05
C HIS A 59 14.75 5.55 -17.86
N ALA A 60 14.53 4.25 -17.73
CA ALA A 60 15.14 3.45 -16.68
C ALA A 60 16.67 3.38 -16.83
N CYS A 61 17.17 3.25 -18.07
CA CYS A 61 18.60 3.31 -18.34
C CYS A 61 19.19 4.67 -17.95
N ILE A 62 18.50 5.78 -18.26
CA ILE A 62 18.91 7.13 -17.83
C ILE A 62 18.90 7.24 -16.29
N ALA A 63 17.88 6.69 -15.63
CA ALA A 63 17.65 6.76 -14.19
C ALA A 63 18.51 5.81 -13.33
N GLN A 64 19.62 5.28 -13.85
CA GLN A 64 20.55 4.47 -13.04
C GLN A 64 21.24 5.29 -11.92
N ASP A 65 21.42 6.60 -12.11
CA ASP A 65 21.90 7.48 -11.05
C ASP A 65 20.75 8.13 -10.28
N ALA A 66 20.96 8.38 -8.99
CA ALA A 66 19.94 8.91 -8.09
C ALA A 66 19.38 10.28 -8.51
N GLY A 67 20.19 11.11 -9.18
CA GLY A 67 19.79 12.44 -9.63
C GLY A 67 18.80 12.36 -10.79
N ASN A 68 19.12 11.58 -11.82
CA ASN A 68 18.24 11.36 -12.97
C ASN A 68 17.00 10.54 -12.59
N PHE A 69 17.13 9.61 -11.64
CA PHE A 69 15.96 8.92 -11.09
C PHE A 69 15.00 9.89 -10.40
N HIS A 70 15.51 10.78 -9.55
CA HIS A 70 14.67 11.79 -8.92
C HIS A 70 13.98 12.69 -9.95
N LYS A 71 14.71 13.16 -10.98
CA LYS A 71 14.14 13.94 -12.09
C LYS A 71 13.04 13.15 -12.80
N LEU A 72 13.28 11.88 -13.16
CA LEU A 72 12.28 11.04 -13.83
C LEU A 72 10.98 10.96 -13.04
N VAL A 73 11.05 10.65 -11.74
CA VAL A 73 9.85 10.51 -10.92
C VAL A 73 9.15 11.86 -10.73
N LEU A 74 9.89 12.96 -10.52
CA LEU A 74 9.33 14.30 -10.39
C LEU A 74 8.57 14.71 -11.67
N TYR A 75 9.19 14.56 -12.83
CA TYR A 75 8.56 14.87 -14.11
C TYR A 75 7.37 13.97 -14.40
N LEU A 76 7.44 12.69 -14.05
CA LEU A 76 6.31 11.78 -14.21
C LEU A 76 5.10 12.20 -13.36
N ILE A 77 5.34 12.60 -12.11
CA ILE A 77 4.29 13.12 -11.22
C ILE A 77 3.67 14.41 -11.78
N GLN A 78 4.50 15.35 -12.26
CA GLN A 78 4.02 16.56 -12.93
C GLN A 78 3.21 16.23 -14.19
N TYR A 79 3.63 15.21 -14.94
CA TYR A 79 2.96 14.77 -16.16
C TYR A 79 1.59 14.17 -15.88
N PHE A 80 1.48 13.31 -14.86
CA PHE A 80 0.19 12.78 -14.42
C PHE A 80 -0.75 13.86 -13.90
N ARG A 81 -0.22 14.91 -13.26
CA ARG A 81 -1.04 16.05 -12.79
C ARG A 81 -1.59 16.88 -13.95
N ALA A 82 -0.76 17.10 -14.97
CA ALA A 82 -1.15 17.89 -16.13
C ALA A 82 -2.18 17.17 -17.02
N ASP A 83 -2.17 15.83 -17.06
CA ASP A 83 -3.05 15.01 -17.91
C ASP A 83 -3.73 13.87 -17.11
N ASN A 84 -4.93 14.16 -16.59
CA ASN A 84 -5.76 13.18 -15.89
C ASN A 84 -6.10 11.95 -16.75
N SER A 85 -6.24 12.12 -18.07
CA SER A 85 -6.58 11.00 -18.96
C SER A 85 -5.45 9.99 -19.04
N LEU A 86 -4.21 10.48 -18.97
CA LEU A 86 -3.02 9.65 -18.92
C LEU A 86 -2.88 8.93 -17.59
N LEU A 87 -3.16 9.62 -16.48
CA LEU A 87 -3.20 9.01 -15.15
C LEU A 87 -4.20 7.84 -15.13
N GLU A 88 -5.41 8.03 -15.65
CA GLU A 88 -6.43 6.99 -15.70
C GLU A 88 -6.05 5.80 -16.60
N LYS A 89 -5.50 6.07 -17.79
CA LYS A 89 -5.29 5.03 -18.82
C LYS A 89 -3.93 4.34 -18.77
N ARG A 90 -2.87 5.06 -18.38
CA ARG A 90 -1.47 4.62 -18.52
C ARG A 90 -0.71 4.50 -17.21
N CYS A 91 -1.15 5.12 -16.12
CA CYS A 91 -0.42 5.11 -14.84
C CYS A 91 -0.08 3.68 -14.38
N ALA A 92 -1.04 2.77 -14.42
CA ALA A 92 -0.82 1.39 -14.00
C ALA A 92 0.29 0.70 -14.81
N LEU A 93 0.29 0.85 -16.14
CA LEU A 93 1.34 0.31 -17.01
C LEU A 93 2.71 0.91 -16.67
N ILE A 94 2.77 2.25 -16.61
CA ILE A 94 4.02 2.99 -16.39
C ILE A 94 4.64 2.62 -15.05
N ILE A 95 3.88 2.70 -13.96
CA ILE A 95 4.37 2.42 -12.61
C ILE A 95 4.79 0.96 -12.47
N ARG A 96 4.00 0.00 -12.99
CA ARG A 96 4.35 -1.43 -12.95
C ARG A 96 5.64 -1.70 -13.71
N ARG A 97 5.79 -1.13 -14.91
CA ARG A 97 7.01 -1.31 -15.71
C ARG A 97 8.23 -0.69 -15.03
N LEU A 98 8.11 0.50 -14.43
CA LEU A 98 9.19 1.10 -13.64
C LEU A 98 9.58 0.26 -12.44
N CYS A 99 8.61 -0.34 -11.74
CA CYS A 99 8.89 -1.26 -10.61
C CYS A 99 9.70 -2.49 -11.05
N VAL A 100 9.47 -2.98 -12.27
CA VAL A 100 10.26 -4.09 -12.85
C VAL A 100 11.67 -3.64 -13.21
N LEU A 101 11.83 -2.44 -13.76
CA LEU A 101 13.11 -1.95 -14.29
C LEU A 101 14.03 -1.34 -13.22
N LEU A 102 13.47 -0.72 -12.18
CA LEU A 102 14.21 0.11 -11.21
C LEU A 102 14.03 -0.33 -9.74
N ASP A 103 13.53 -1.55 -9.53
CA ASP A 103 13.10 -2.07 -8.22
C ASP A 103 11.86 -1.39 -7.63
N ALA A 104 10.89 -2.22 -7.21
CA ALA A 104 9.58 -1.76 -6.74
C ALA A 104 9.66 -0.93 -5.45
N GLU A 105 10.56 -1.30 -4.53
CA GLU A 105 10.70 -0.56 -3.27
C GLU A 105 11.25 0.84 -3.52
N THR A 106 12.31 0.92 -4.32
CA THR A 106 12.99 2.16 -4.66
C THR A 106 12.03 3.14 -5.35
N VAL A 107 11.22 2.64 -6.29
CA VAL A 107 10.16 3.40 -6.96
C VAL A 107 9.11 3.91 -5.97
N TYR A 108 8.54 3.04 -5.13
CA TYR A 108 7.49 3.43 -4.18
C TYR A 108 7.97 4.42 -3.12
N ARG A 109 9.20 4.25 -2.62
CA ARG A 109 9.81 5.21 -1.69
C ARG A 109 10.00 6.58 -2.32
N LYS A 110 10.51 6.63 -3.55
CA LYS A 110 10.73 7.90 -4.25
C LYS A 110 9.41 8.60 -4.59
N LEU A 111 8.42 7.87 -5.10
CA LEU A 111 7.07 8.40 -5.32
C LEU A 111 6.47 8.96 -4.04
N SER A 112 6.56 8.22 -2.93
CA SER A 112 6.05 8.68 -1.64
C SER A 112 6.73 9.96 -1.16
N SER A 113 8.07 10.03 -1.28
CA SER A 113 8.80 11.25 -0.87
C SER A 113 8.36 12.49 -1.66
N ILE A 114 8.04 12.34 -2.95
CA ILE A 114 7.59 13.46 -3.80
C ILE A 114 6.13 13.81 -3.49
N LEU A 115 5.27 12.80 -3.30
CA LEU A 115 3.84 13.01 -3.03
C LEU A 115 3.57 13.68 -1.68
N VAL A 116 4.46 13.53 -0.69
CA VAL A 116 4.36 14.26 0.59
C VAL A 116 4.51 15.76 0.41
N GLU A 117 5.32 16.19 -0.56
CA GLU A 117 5.59 17.61 -0.87
C GLU A 117 4.60 18.17 -1.89
N GLU A 118 3.58 17.40 -2.27
CA GLU A 118 2.65 17.76 -3.33
C GLU A 118 1.66 18.84 -2.87
N SER A 119 1.60 19.94 -3.62
CA SER A 119 0.69 21.05 -3.32
C SER A 119 -0.75 20.79 -3.76
N ASP A 120 -0.94 20.05 -4.85
CA ASP A 120 -2.28 19.68 -5.33
C ASP A 120 -2.77 18.44 -4.57
N LEU A 121 -3.51 18.70 -3.49
CA LEU A 121 -3.97 17.66 -2.57
C LEU A 121 -4.96 16.69 -3.23
N ASP A 122 -5.84 17.18 -4.10
CA ASP A 122 -6.78 16.35 -4.86
C ASP A 122 -6.02 15.37 -5.75
N PHE A 123 -5.06 15.87 -6.52
CA PHE A 123 -4.19 15.03 -7.34
C PHE A 123 -3.39 14.04 -6.48
N ALA A 124 -2.81 14.48 -5.36
CA ALA A 124 -2.06 13.61 -4.45
C ALA A 124 -2.93 12.44 -3.96
N SER A 125 -4.20 12.71 -3.59
CA SER A 125 -5.16 11.67 -3.19
C SER A 125 -5.43 10.68 -4.32
N ILE A 126 -5.70 11.16 -5.54
CA ILE A 126 -5.97 10.29 -6.71
C ILE A 126 -4.75 9.43 -7.04
N MET A 127 -3.55 10.03 -7.04
CA MET A 127 -2.31 9.31 -7.32
C MET A 127 -2.03 8.23 -6.26
N VAL A 128 -2.20 8.54 -4.97
CA VAL A 128 -2.05 7.58 -3.87
C VAL A 128 -3.07 6.45 -3.97
N GLN A 129 -4.31 6.74 -4.36
CA GLN A 129 -5.32 5.70 -4.61
C GLN A 129 -4.89 4.78 -5.76
N ALA A 130 -4.36 5.33 -6.85
CA ALA A 130 -3.84 4.53 -7.97
C ALA A 130 -2.64 3.66 -7.54
N LEU A 131 -1.68 4.22 -6.81
CA LEU A 131 -0.54 3.48 -6.28
C LEU A 131 -0.98 2.36 -5.32
N ASN A 132 -1.96 2.64 -4.46
CA ASN A 132 -2.51 1.62 -3.55
C ASN A 132 -3.15 0.46 -4.33
N LEU A 133 -3.94 0.76 -5.36
CA LEU A 133 -4.53 -0.27 -6.20
C LEU A 133 -3.46 -1.13 -6.91
N ILE A 134 -2.43 -0.48 -7.46
CA ILE A 134 -1.29 -1.16 -8.11
C ILE A 134 -0.56 -2.05 -7.11
N LEU A 135 -0.24 -1.52 -5.92
CA LEU A 135 0.42 -2.23 -4.83
C LEU A 135 -0.32 -3.51 -4.43
N LEU A 136 -1.65 -3.49 -4.43
CA LEU A 136 -2.45 -4.62 -3.97
C LEU A 136 -2.71 -5.67 -5.05
N THR A 137 -2.72 -5.28 -6.33
CA THR A 137 -3.20 -6.14 -7.42
C THR A 137 -2.10 -6.65 -8.35
N SER A 138 -0.99 -5.92 -8.47
CA SER A 138 0.04 -6.19 -9.48
C SER A 138 1.00 -7.29 -9.01
N SER A 139 1.28 -8.29 -9.84
CA SER A 139 2.10 -9.44 -9.45
C SER A 139 3.55 -9.05 -9.14
N GLU A 140 4.08 -8.04 -9.83
CA GLU A 140 5.46 -7.55 -9.75
C GLU A 140 5.79 -6.99 -8.36
N LEU A 141 4.77 -6.59 -7.59
CA LEU A 141 4.92 -6.05 -6.24
C LEU A 141 4.79 -7.10 -5.13
N GLY A 142 4.84 -8.40 -5.47
CA GLY A 142 4.77 -9.49 -4.49
C GLY A 142 5.79 -9.37 -3.36
N ASN A 143 7.06 -9.17 -3.72
CA ASN A 143 8.15 -9.01 -2.75
C ASN A 143 7.94 -7.79 -1.85
N LEU A 144 7.45 -6.67 -2.41
CA LEU A 144 7.19 -5.45 -1.65
C LEU A 144 6.07 -5.67 -0.62
N ARG A 145 4.98 -6.35 -1.04
CA ARG A 145 3.88 -6.73 -0.14
C ARG A 145 4.35 -7.64 0.99
N ASP A 146 5.18 -8.63 0.69
CA ASP A 146 5.67 -9.57 1.72
C ASP A 146 6.63 -8.91 2.71
N ARG A 147 7.36 -7.87 2.30
CA ARG A 147 8.14 -7.03 3.21
C ARG A 147 7.26 -6.16 4.08
N LEU A 148 6.22 -5.53 3.52
CA LEU A 148 5.26 -4.75 4.28
C LEU A 148 4.55 -5.59 5.35
N LYS A 149 4.14 -6.83 5.02
CA LYS A 149 3.53 -7.77 5.98
C LYS A 149 4.42 -8.08 7.19
N LYS A 150 5.74 -7.93 7.05
CA LYS A 150 6.73 -8.18 8.11
C LYS A 150 7.09 -6.92 8.91
N SER A 151 6.35 -5.81 8.73
CA SER A 151 6.67 -4.52 9.36
C SER A 151 6.75 -4.56 10.90
N HIS A 152 5.98 -5.44 11.54
CA HIS A 152 6.03 -5.65 13.00
C HIS A 152 7.28 -6.39 13.47
N PHE A 153 7.86 -7.25 12.64
CA PHE A 153 8.93 -8.17 13.04
C PHE A 153 10.30 -7.75 12.52
N ASN A 154 10.36 -6.81 11.57
CA ASN A 154 11.58 -6.44 10.88
C ASN A 154 11.67 -4.93 10.70
N ASP A 155 12.78 -4.34 11.17
CA ASP A 155 13.07 -2.92 11.05
C ASP A 155 13.03 -2.43 9.61
N SER A 156 13.50 -3.22 8.63
CA SER A 156 13.44 -2.81 7.22
C SER A 156 12.02 -2.80 6.66
N GLY A 157 11.12 -3.61 7.21
CA GLY A 157 9.70 -3.57 6.90
C GLY A 157 9.01 -2.37 7.57
N LYS A 158 9.40 -2.05 8.81
CA LYS A 158 8.91 -0.87 9.55
C LYS A 158 9.34 0.45 8.89
N ASP A 159 10.58 0.51 8.43
CA ASP A 159 11.12 1.64 7.68
C ASP A 159 10.40 1.81 6.33
N LEU A 160 10.16 0.71 5.61
CA LEU A 160 9.36 0.76 4.38
C LEU A 160 7.94 1.27 4.65
N PHE A 161 7.24 0.70 5.64
CA PHE A 161 5.91 1.19 6.03
C PHE A 161 5.94 2.69 6.36
N THR A 162 6.91 3.12 7.15
CA THR A 162 7.13 4.54 7.50
C THR A 162 7.30 5.42 6.27
N SER A 163 8.10 4.98 5.31
CA SER A 163 8.38 5.77 4.10
C SER A 163 7.16 5.97 3.20
N LEU A 164 6.22 5.02 3.19
CA LEU A 164 4.98 5.13 2.42
C LEU A 164 3.88 5.83 3.21
N HIS A 165 3.84 5.64 4.52
CA HIS A 165 2.77 6.11 5.41
C HIS A 165 2.40 7.58 5.19
N ALA A 166 3.42 8.45 5.14
CA ALA A 166 3.22 9.89 5.00
C ALA A 166 2.43 10.27 3.74
N ALA A 167 2.80 9.72 2.57
CA ALA A 167 2.07 9.94 1.33
C ALA A 167 0.71 9.23 1.34
N TRP A 168 0.62 8.04 1.94
CA TRP A 168 -0.63 7.31 2.02
C TRP A 168 -1.70 8.04 2.85
N CYS A 169 -1.30 8.98 3.71
CA CYS A 169 -2.22 9.83 4.45
C CYS A 169 -3.04 10.78 3.56
N HIS A 170 -2.70 11.01 2.28
CA HIS A 170 -3.55 11.78 1.37
C HIS A 170 -4.86 11.05 1.00
N SER A 171 -5.00 9.75 1.31
CA SER A 171 -6.23 8.99 1.08
C SER A 171 -6.55 8.06 2.27
N PRO A 172 -7.67 8.27 2.99
CA PRO A 172 -8.08 7.43 4.11
C PRO A 172 -8.14 5.93 3.78
N MET A 173 -8.71 5.58 2.62
CA MET A 173 -8.84 4.17 2.22
C MET A 173 -7.49 3.56 1.86
N ALA A 174 -6.57 4.33 1.28
CA ALA A 174 -5.22 3.86 1.01
C ALA A 174 -4.46 3.59 2.31
N ILE A 175 -4.48 4.51 3.29
CA ILE A 175 -3.76 4.31 4.55
C ILE A 175 -4.34 3.15 5.35
N ILE A 176 -5.67 2.98 5.40
CA ILE A 176 -6.30 1.82 6.03
C ILE A 176 -5.83 0.55 5.34
N SER A 177 -5.85 0.52 4.01
CA SER A 177 -5.40 -0.65 3.23
C SER A 177 -3.93 -0.98 3.48
N LEU A 178 -3.06 0.03 3.55
CA LEU A 178 -1.64 -0.15 3.88
C LEU A 178 -1.44 -0.70 5.29
N CYS A 179 -2.22 -0.23 6.27
CA CYS A 179 -2.17 -0.72 7.65
C CYS A 179 -2.65 -2.18 7.74
N LEU A 180 -3.74 -2.51 7.05
CA LEU A 180 -4.22 -3.88 6.95
C LEU A 180 -3.18 -4.78 6.25
N LEU A 181 -2.56 -4.31 5.16
CA LEU A 181 -1.52 -5.04 4.43
C LEU A 181 -0.28 -5.33 5.28
N SER A 182 0.11 -4.35 6.10
CA SER A 182 1.30 -4.42 6.95
C SER A 182 1.05 -5.05 8.32
N GLN A 183 -0.18 -5.49 8.58
CA GLN A 183 -0.66 -6.05 9.85
C GLN A 183 -0.69 -5.04 11.02
N ASN A 184 -0.62 -3.74 10.76
CA ASN A 184 -0.76 -2.67 11.74
C ASN A 184 -2.24 -2.42 12.09
N TYR A 185 -2.92 -3.42 12.65
CA TYR A 185 -4.36 -3.39 12.89
C TYR A 185 -4.80 -2.38 13.94
N GLU A 186 -3.97 -2.12 14.96
CA GLU A 186 -4.24 -1.10 15.98
C GLU A 186 -4.27 0.30 15.35
N HIS A 187 -3.28 0.60 14.50
CA HIS A 187 -3.25 1.85 13.73
C HIS A 187 -4.44 1.96 12.79
N ALA A 188 -4.76 0.88 12.05
CA ALA A 188 -5.94 0.85 11.18
C ALA A 188 -7.22 1.17 11.95
N SER A 189 -7.42 0.55 13.13
CA SER A 189 -8.58 0.82 13.97
C SER A 189 -8.62 2.27 14.46
N SER A 190 -7.47 2.87 14.78
CA SER A 190 -7.38 4.24 15.27
C SER A 190 -7.73 5.24 14.16
N VAL A 191 -7.20 5.02 12.94
CA VAL A 191 -7.55 5.81 11.75
C VAL A 191 -9.04 5.68 11.42
N ILE A 192 -9.61 4.47 11.44
CA ILE A 192 -11.05 4.29 11.18
C ILE A 192 -11.91 5.03 12.21
N GLN A 193 -11.47 5.06 13.47
CA GLN A 193 -12.21 5.75 14.53
C GLN A 193 -12.18 7.27 14.34
N SER A 194 -11.08 7.85 13.85
CA SER A 194 -11.01 9.30 13.57
C SER A 194 -11.86 9.71 12.36
N LEU A 195 -12.14 8.79 11.41
CA LEU A 195 -13.05 9.06 10.28
C LEU A 195 -14.52 9.24 10.69
N GLY A 196 -14.92 8.81 11.89
CA GLY A 196 -16.30 8.99 12.36
C GLY A 196 -16.71 10.46 12.53
N GLU A 197 -15.73 11.36 12.59
CA GLU A 197 -15.94 12.81 12.67
C GLU A 197 -15.94 13.50 11.30
N GLU A 198 -15.75 12.76 10.21
CA GLU A 198 -15.76 13.30 8.84
C GLU A 198 -17.15 13.27 8.18
N ASP A 199 -17.39 14.25 7.30
CA ASP A 199 -18.58 14.27 6.45
C ASP A 199 -18.53 13.12 5.43
N ILE A 200 -19.31 12.07 5.68
CA ILE A 200 -19.41 10.90 4.79
C ILE A 200 -20.07 11.32 3.47
N ASN A 201 -19.25 11.61 2.46
CA ASN A 201 -19.70 11.97 1.12
C ASN A 201 -19.76 10.76 0.17
N VAL A 202 -20.34 10.95 -1.02
CA VAL A 202 -20.51 9.86 -2.01
C VAL A 202 -19.16 9.32 -2.51
N LEU A 203 -18.17 10.20 -2.72
CA LEU A 203 -16.84 9.80 -3.18
C LEU A 203 -16.14 8.90 -2.15
N PHE A 204 -16.25 9.25 -0.87
CA PHE A 204 -15.78 8.45 0.25
C PHE A 204 -16.42 7.06 0.25
N LEU A 205 -17.75 6.98 0.10
CA LEU A 205 -18.46 5.69 0.07
C LEU A 205 -18.04 4.81 -1.11
N VAL A 206 -17.80 5.40 -2.29
CA VAL A 206 -17.29 4.66 -3.45
C VAL A 206 -15.90 4.09 -3.18
N GLN A 207 -15.01 4.87 -2.55
CA GLN A 207 -13.67 4.39 -2.20
C GLN A 207 -13.69 3.32 -1.10
N LEU A 208 -14.58 3.47 -0.12
CA LEU A 208 -14.79 2.49 0.94
C LEU A 208 -15.33 1.16 0.37
N ASP A 209 -16.27 1.22 -0.58
CA ASP A 209 -16.81 0.06 -1.29
C ASP A 209 -15.70 -0.68 -2.06
N LYS A 210 -14.86 0.04 -2.81
CA LYS A 210 -13.67 -0.51 -3.48
C LYS A 210 -12.72 -1.19 -2.49
N LEU A 211 -12.47 -0.60 -1.32
CA LEU A 211 -11.63 -1.21 -0.28
C LEU A 211 -12.18 -2.56 0.18
N VAL A 212 -13.48 -2.66 0.45
CA VAL A 212 -14.11 -3.94 0.86
C VAL A 212 -13.96 -5.00 -0.23
N HIS A 213 -14.17 -4.64 -1.50
CA HIS A 213 -13.91 -5.55 -2.61
C HIS A 213 -12.45 -5.99 -2.69
N LEU A 214 -11.51 -5.09 -2.39
CA LEU A 214 -10.09 -5.44 -2.31
C LEU A 214 -9.78 -6.40 -1.15
N LEU A 215 -10.45 -6.31 0.00
CA LEU A 215 -10.25 -7.25 1.12
C LEU A 215 -10.65 -8.71 0.77
N GLU A 216 -11.52 -8.89 -0.21
CA GLU A 216 -11.86 -10.21 -0.76
C GLU A 216 -10.81 -10.74 -1.74
N SER A 217 -9.90 -9.90 -2.21
CA SER A 217 -8.83 -10.30 -3.15
C SER A 217 -7.85 -11.30 -2.53
N PRO A 218 -7.12 -12.08 -3.36
CA PRO A 218 -6.13 -13.04 -2.87
C PRO A 218 -5.03 -12.42 -2.01
N THR A 219 -4.67 -11.15 -2.25
CA THR A 219 -3.66 -10.42 -1.51
C THR A 219 -3.95 -10.38 -0.01
N PHE A 220 -5.23 -10.32 0.37
CA PHE A 220 -5.70 -10.29 1.76
C PHE A 220 -6.24 -11.63 2.26
N ALA A 221 -5.97 -12.74 1.59
CA ALA A 221 -6.39 -14.07 2.04
C ALA A 221 -5.91 -14.39 3.47
N TYR A 222 -4.71 -13.94 3.83
CA TYR A 222 -4.16 -14.14 5.16
C TYR A 222 -4.95 -13.41 6.26
N LEU A 223 -5.54 -12.23 5.99
CA LEU A 223 -6.41 -11.53 6.96
C LEU A 223 -7.62 -12.38 7.30
N ARG A 224 -8.23 -12.96 6.26
CA ARG A 224 -9.42 -13.81 6.41
C ARG A 224 -9.11 -15.08 7.22
N LEU A 225 -7.91 -15.61 7.12
CA LEU A 225 -7.44 -16.71 7.97
C LEU A 225 -7.19 -16.24 9.41
N GLN A 226 -6.61 -15.06 9.61
CA GLN A 226 -6.38 -14.49 10.94
C GLN A 226 -7.67 -14.19 11.70
N LEU A 227 -8.79 -13.94 10.99
CA LEU A 227 -10.10 -13.80 11.62
C LEU A 227 -10.57 -15.06 12.35
N LEU A 228 -10.00 -16.23 12.07
CA LEU A 228 -10.29 -17.46 12.84
C LEU A 228 -9.75 -17.40 14.28
N GLU A 229 -8.82 -16.48 14.57
CA GLU A 229 -8.15 -16.34 15.87
C GLU A 229 -8.44 -14.95 16.49
N PRO A 230 -9.69 -14.64 16.87
CA PRO A 230 -10.09 -13.31 17.33
C PRO A 230 -9.37 -12.86 18.61
N ALA A 231 -8.94 -13.82 19.46
CA ALA A 231 -8.15 -13.52 20.66
C ALA A 231 -6.74 -13.03 20.34
N LYS A 232 -6.13 -13.48 19.23
CA LYS A 232 -4.80 -13.05 18.80
C LYS A 232 -4.83 -11.75 18.01
N PHE A 233 -5.90 -11.51 17.25
CA PHE A 233 -6.06 -10.34 16.39
C PHE A 233 -7.31 -9.49 16.75
N PRO A 234 -7.45 -9.00 17.99
CA PRO A 234 -8.63 -8.26 18.42
C PRO A 234 -8.78 -6.92 17.66
N TRP A 235 -7.66 -6.26 17.35
CA TRP A 235 -7.64 -5.01 16.60
C TRP A 235 -8.07 -5.18 15.14
N LEU A 236 -7.80 -6.33 14.52
CA LEU A 236 -8.30 -6.62 13.17
C LEU A 236 -9.82 -6.69 13.18
N LEU A 237 -10.40 -7.39 14.15
CA LEU A 237 -11.84 -7.48 14.30
C LEU A 237 -12.47 -6.11 14.57
N LYS A 238 -11.87 -5.31 15.47
CA LYS A 238 -12.30 -3.93 15.75
C LYS A 238 -12.24 -3.06 14.50
N ALA A 239 -11.16 -3.13 13.72
CA ALA A 239 -11.02 -2.38 12.47
C ALA A 239 -12.09 -2.79 11.43
N LEU A 240 -12.32 -4.08 11.21
CA LEU A 240 -13.32 -4.53 10.24
C LEU A 240 -14.76 -4.19 10.66
N TYR A 241 -15.10 -4.30 11.94
CA TYR A 241 -16.40 -3.81 12.42
C TYR A 241 -16.50 -2.29 12.33
N GLY A 242 -15.42 -1.55 12.60
CA GLY A 242 -15.36 -0.10 12.39
C GLY A 242 -15.67 0.27 10.95
N LEU A 243 -15.01 -0.38 9.97
CA LEU A 243 -15.32 -0.20 8.54
C LEU A 243 -16.78 -0.51 8.23
N LEU A 244 -17.32 -1.61 8.79
CA LEU A 244 -18.71 -1.98 8.60
C LEU A 244 -19.68 -0.89 9.09
N MET A 245 -19.36 -0.20 10.18
CA MET A 245 -20.19 0.87 10.75
C MET A 245 -20.18 2.16 9.93
N LEU A 246 -19.19 2.37 9.06
CA LEU A 246 -19.14 3.53 8.16
C LEU A 246 -20.07 3.39 6.94
N PHE A 247 -20.56 2.19 6.64
CA PHE A 247 -21.42 1.97 5.48
C PHE A 247 -22.90 2.23 5.75
N PRO A 248 -23.63 2.78 4.76
CA PRO A 248 -25.09 2.65 4.69
C PRO A 248 -25.48 1.18 4.62
N GLN A 249 -26.48 0.76 5.42
CA GLN A 249 -26.89 -0.65 5.56
C GLN A 249 -27.36 -1.31 4.24
N GLN A 250 -27.73 -0.50 3.24
CA GLN A 250 -28.22 -0.97 1.94
C GLN A 250 -27.10 -1.33 0.96
N SER A 251 -25.86 -0.89 1.22
CA SER A 251 -24.71 -1.12 0.33
C SER A 251 -24.40 -2.62 0.14
N MET A 252 -23.90 -3.00 -1.04
CA MET A 252 -23.43 -4.36 -1.30
C MET A 252 -22.14 -4.67 -0.53
N ALA A 253 -21.19 -3.73 -0.45
CA ALA A 253 -19.98 -3.90 0.36
C ALA A 253 -20.30 -4.16 1.84
N PHE A 254 -21.30 -3.47 2.41
CA PHE A 254 -21.79 -3.77 3.76
C PHE A 254 -22.21 -5.24 3.90
N LYS A 255 -22.97 -5.77 2.93
CA LYS A 255 -23.43 -7.16 2.94
C LYS A 255 -22.26 -8.15 2.81
N ILE A 256 -21.28 -7.87 1.95
CA ILE A 256 -20.08 -8.69 1.76
C ILE A 256 -19.32 -8.79 3.10
N LEU A 257 -18.95 -7.64 3.67
CA LEU A 257 -18.16 -7.59 4.89
C LEU A 257 -18.92 -8.19 6.09
N ARG A 258 -20.22 -7.88 6.23
CA ARG A 258 -21.07 -8.50 7.26
C ARG A 258 -21.14 -10.01 7.13
N THR A 259 -21.24 -10.53 5.91
CA THR A 259 -21.30 -11.98 5.68
C THR A 259 -20.00 -12.64 6.08
N ARG A 260 -18.84 -12.05 5.76
CA ARG A 260 -17.54 -12.53 6.27
C ARG A 260 -17.47 -12.52 7.78
N LEU A 261 -17.81 -11.40 8.42
CA LEU A 261 -17.74 -11.28 9.87
C LEU A 261 -18.70 -12.24 10.59
N LYS A 262 -19.83 -12.61 9.98
CA LYS A 262 -20.72 -13.67 10.51
C LYS A 262 -20.12 -15.06 10.47
N THR A 263 -19.16 -15.33 9.59
CA THR A 263 -18.47 -16.63 9.53
C THR A 263 -17.36 -16.77 10.57
N VAL A 264 -17.01 -15.68 11.26
CA VAL A 264 -16.02 -15.68 12.33
C VAL A 264 -16.59 -16.42 13.55
N PRO A 265 -15.89 -17.44 14.08
CA PRO A 265 -16.31 -18.14 15.28
C PRO A 265 -16.48 -17.15 16.43
N PRO A 266 -17.56 -17.23 17.22
CA PRO A 266 -17.65 -16.44 18.43
C PRO A 266 -16.45 -16.77 19.33
N SER A 267 -15.91 -15.76 20.00
CA SER A 267 -14.68 -15.86 20.81
C SER A 267 -14.73 -16.95 21.89
N SER A 268 -15.93 -17.44 22.25
CA SER A 268 -16.17 -18.56 23.14
C SER A 268 -16.01 -19.96 22.51
N SER A 269 -15.93 -20.09 21.18
CA SER A 269 -15.91 -21.38 20.49
C SER A 269 -14.56 -22.10 20.56
N PHE A 270 -13.46 -21.37 20.73
CA PHE A 270 -12.11 -21.95 20.86
C PHE A 270 -11.62 -22.07 22.30
N SER A 271 -12.36 -21.54 23.28
CA SER A 271 -12.05 -21.68 24.71
C SER A 271 -12.56 -23.00 25.32
N SER A 272 -13.11 -23.92 24.53
CA SER A 272 -13.64 -25.21 25.02
C SER A 272 -12.86 -26.41 24.48
N SER A 273 -11.57 -26.46 24.76
CA SER A 273 -10.72 -27.66 24.58
C SER A 273 -9.75 -27.81 25.74
N GLY A 274 -10.28 -27.87 26.96
CA GLY A 274 -9.49 -28.15 28.17
C GLY A 274 -10.34 -28.06 29.42
N LYS A 275 -10.68 -29.22 30.00
CA LYS A 275 -11.51 -29.45 31.19
C LYS A 275 -13.03 -29.50 30.96
N ARG A 276 -13.48 -30.53 30.24
CA ARG A 276 -14.68 -31.28 30.64
C ARG A 276 -14.24 -32.58 31.31
N SER A 277 -14.01 -32.53 32.62
CA SER A 277 -14.10 -33.73 33.47
C SER A 277 -15.40 -33.62 34.24
N SER A 278 -16.33 -34.50 33.94
CA SER A 278 -17.59 -34.72 34.65
C SER A 278 -17.35 -34.95 36.15
N PRO A 279 -18.27 -34.54 37.04
CA PRO A 279 -18.17 -34.85 38.46
C PRO A 279 -18.60 -36.30 38.71
N LEU A 280 -17.72 -37.09 39.33
CA LEU A 280 -18.09 -38.31 40.07
C LEU A 280 -17.54 -38.16 41.50
N PRO A 281 -18.27 -38.63 42.53
CA PRO A 281 -17.94 -38.35 43.92
C PRO A 281 -16.98 -39.40 44.52
N GLY A 282 -16.12 -38.93 45.44
CA GLY A 282 -15.54 -39.71 46.54
C GLY A 282 -14.28 -40.53 46.24
N ASN A 283 -13.11 -40.04 46.66
CA ASN A 283 -12.38 -40.58 47.82
C ASN A 283 -11.00 -39.92 48.00
N GLU A 284 -10.61 -39.84 49.28
CA GLU A 284 -9.38 -39.30 49.84
C GLU A 284 -8.14 -40.14 49.46
N ASP A 285 -7.02 -39.47 49.14
CA ASP A 285 -5.73 -39.57 49.82
C ASP A 285 -4.57 -39.07 48.94
N GLY A 286 -3.66 -38.32 49.55
CA GLY A 286 -2.69 -37.48 48.85
C GLY A 286 -1.41 -38.18 48.42
N VAL A 287 -0.74 -37.57 47.42
CA VAL A 287 0.72 -37.59 47.27
C VAL A 287 1.16 -36.27 46.65
N VAL A 288 2.13 -35.64 47.31
CA VAL A 288 2.85 -34.43 46.92
C VAL A 288 3.80 -34.75 45.76
N ALA A 289 3.75 -33.97 44.67
CA ALA A 289 4.83 -33.91 43.69
C ALA A 289 5.01 -32.47 43.22
N VAL A 290 6.03 -31.84 43.80
CA VAL A 290 6.72 -30.64 43.33
C VAL A 290 7.20 -30.87 41.89
N LEU A 291 7.10 -29.86 41.02
CA LEU A 291 8.13 -29.47 40.03
C LEU A 291 7.69 -28.24 39.21
N GLY A 292 8.57 -27.24 39.16
CA GLY A 292 8.76 -26.40 37.97
C GLY A 292 8.01 -25.08 37.88
N SER A 293 8.34 -24.11 38.73
CA SER A 293 8.04 -22.70 38.48
C SER A 293 9.11 -22.12 37.54
N GLU A 294 8.84 -22.07 36.24
CA GLU A 294 9.63 -21.25 35.30
C GLU A 294 8.86 -20.00 34.90
N ASN A 295 9.37 -18.87 35.38
CA ASN A 295 9.06 -17.52 34.96
C ASN A 295 9.16 -17.38 33.43
N SER A 296 8.10 -16.87 32.80
CA SER A 296 8.21 -16.11 31.55
C SER A 296 7.66 -14.70 31.80
N ARG A 297 8.45 -13.92 32.55
CA ARG A 297 8.34 -12.46 32.62
C ARG A 297 9.11 -11.86 31.45
N SER A 298 8.43 -11.52 30.36
CA SER A 298 8.90 -10.51 29.41
C SER A 298 7.81 -10.23 28.35
N ASN A 299 7.02 -9.16 28.55
CA ASN A 299 6.45 -8.38 27.43
C ASN A 299 5.96 -6.97 27.80
N GLY A 300 6.29 -6.45 28.98
CA GLY A 300 5.79 -5.16 29.45
C GLY A 300 6.45 -3.91 28.86
N GLN A 301 7.54 -4.04 28.08
CA GLN A 301 8.34 -2.89 27.63
C GLN A 301 8.21 -2.54 26.14
N GLN A 302 7.67 -3.43 25.29
CA GLN A 302 7.45 -3.13 23.86
C GLN A 302 6.18 -2.31 23.59
N HIS A 303 5.11 -2.50 24.39
CA HIS A 303 3.83 -1.84 24.16
C HIS A 303 3.86 -0.30 24.30
N GLY A 304 4.73 0.26 25.15
CA GLY A 304 4.81 1.72 25.34
C GLY A 304 5.39 2.47 24.14
N GLY A 305 6.41 1.89 23.49
CA GLY A 305 7.06 2.51 22.33
C GLY A 305 6.21 2.43 21.06
N GLU A 306 5.48 1.33 20.87
CA GLU A 306 4.56 1.16 19.74
C GLU A 306 3.33 2.06 19.85
N ALA A 307 2.75 2.21 21.04
CA ALA A 307 1.63 3.12 21.26
C ALA A 307 2.00 4.58 20.96
N MET A 308 3.18 5.03 21.41
CA MET A 308 3.69 6.39 21.12
C MET A 308 3.97 6.56 19.61
N TYR A 309 4.48 5.52 18.95
CA TYR A 309 4.70 5.50 17.51
C TYR A 309 3.39 5.64 16.72
N PHE A 310 2.35 4.87 17.06
CA PHE A 310 1.05 4.96 16.38
C PHE A 310 0.31 6.26 16.69
N ALA A 311 0.44 6.81 17.90
CA ALA A 311 -0.13 8.11 18.24
C ALA A 311 0.46 9.23 17.37
N SER A 312 1.79 9.27 17.19
CA SER A 312 2.44 10.25 16.30
C SER A 312 2.00 10.09 14.85
N ARG A 313 1.82 8.84 14.38
CA ARG A 313 1.34 8.55 13.03
C ARG A 313 -0.13 8.92 12.82
N LEU A 314 -0.96 8.83 13.86
CA LEU A 314 -2.36 9.23 13.79
C LEU A 314 -2.46 10.75 13.67
N GLN A 315 -1.70 11.50 14.48
CA GLN A 315 -1.61 12.95 14.37
C GLN A 315 -1.14 13.40 12.97
N GLN A 316 -0.20 12.67 12.37
CA GLN A 316 0.23 12.93 11.01
C GLN A 316 -0.92 12.75 10.00
N PHE A 317 -1.70 11.68 10.13
CA PHE A 317 -2.87 11.43 9.29
C PHE A 317 -3.92 12.54 9.46
N GLU A 318 -4.29 12.86 10.69
CA GLU A 318 -5.28 13.90 11.01
C GLU A 318 -4.86 15.26 10.45
N LYS A 319 -3.59 15.64 10.60
CA LYS A 319 -3.06 16.89 10.04
C LYS A 319 -3.16 16.93 8.51
N VAL A 320 -2.87 15.83 7.81
CA VAL A 320 -3.03 15.79 6.35
C VAL A 320 -4.50 15.91 5.98
N GLN A 321 -5.41 15.20 6.67
CA GLN A 321 -6.85 15.34 6.40
C GLN A 321 -7.39 16.74 6.70
N GLU A 322 -6.88 17.43 7.72
CA GLU A 322 -7.17 18.85 7.96
C GLU A 322 -6.75 19.75 6.80
N GLN A 323 -5.58 19.49 6.20
CA GLN A 323 -5.12 20.25 5.03
C GLN A 323 -6.03 20.05 3.81
N HIS A 324 -6.55 18.83 3.60
CA HIS A 324 -7.53 18.56 2.53
C HIS A 324 -8.88 19.24 2.75
N ARG A 325 -9.18 19.65 3.99
CA ARG A 325 -10.44 20.35 4.33
C ARG A 325 -10.33 21.88 4.27
N ALA A 326 -9.12 22.43 4.31
CA ALA A 326 -8.85 23.87 4.37
C ALA A 326 -8.96 24.54 3.00
#